data_AF-A0A3C2B931-F1
#
_entry.id   AF-A0A3C2B931-F1
#
_cell.length_a   1.000
_cell.length_b   1.000
_cell.length_c   1.000
_cell.angle_alpha   90.00
_cell.angle_beta   90.00
_cell.angle_gamma   90.00
#
_symmetry.space_group_name_H-M   'P 1'
#
loop_
_entity.id
_entity.type
_entity.pdbx_description
1 polymer ?
#
loop_
_entity_poly.entity_id
_entity_poly.type
_entity_poly.pdbx_seq_one_letter_code
_entity_poly.pdbx_strand_id
1 'polypeptide(L)'
;MRVHGPERPAGQGLCPHQEESGNRAIAALLTDTVVGPQVDLVFTWREGTPTSGEPGAYEVWSARGMVRFRRLIDDTGRLRFEVIEVVGDNPIANDDPLALATVAAERAAAVASGFDADDPARRFIAPDHQSYPFGYERIAQLFDSPNAPDLAISPKDWASGSQPGTHGSLHVRQARAPLWFSGPGVRVGRHPIAL
;
A
#
# COMPACT_ATOMS: atom_id res chain seq x y z
N MET A 1 -24.96 -4.97 -1.26
CA MET A 1 -23.54 -4.53 -1.36
C MET A 1 -23.32 -3.89 -2.71
N ARG A 2 -22.81 -2.66 -2.76
CA ARG A 2 -22.56 -1.92 -4.00
C ARG A 2 -21.05 -1.76 -4.19
N VAL A 3 -20.57 -1.86 -5.43
CA VAL A 3 -19.17 -1.56 -5.78
C VAL A 3 -18.99 -0.06 -5.82
N HIS A 4 -17.97 0.43 -5.13
CA HIS A 4 -17.61 1.85 -5.06
C HIS A 4 -16.19 2.07 -5.56
N GLY A 5 -16.05 2.56 -6.79
CA GLY A 5 -14.80 3.15 -7.27
C GLY A 5 -14.49 4.48 -6.59
N PRO A 6 -13.46 5.21 -7.06
CA PRO A 6 -13.09 6.54 -6.57
C PRO A 6 -14.26 7.49 -6.36
N GLU A 7 -14.22 8.29 -5.29
CA GLU A 7 -15.28 9.27 -4.98
C GLU A 7 -15.47 10.34 -6.06
N ARG A 8 -14.39 10.76 -6.74
CA ARG A 8 -14.45 11.79 -7.78
C ARG A 8 -13.79 11.32 -9.08
N PRO A 9 -14.56 10.88 -10.09
CA PRO A 9 -14.00 10.47 -11.37
C PRO A 9 -13.40 11.66 -12.14
N ALA A 10 -12.08 11.63 -12.40
CA ALA A 10 -11.37 12.53 -13.31
C ALA A 10 -9.90 12.12 -13.48
N GLY A 11 -9.53 11.54 -14.64
CA GLY A 11 -8.13 11.44 -15.08
C GLY A 11 -7.15 10.74 -14.12
N GLN A 12 -7.64 9.92 -13.19
CA GLN A 12 -6.83 9.09 -12.32
C GLN A 12 -6.93 7.61 -12.66
N GLY A 13 -5.94 6.83 -12.22
CA GLY A 13 -5.88 5.42 -12.56
C GLY A 13 -5.69 5.18 -14.05
N LEU A 14 -5.95 3.96 -14.50
CA LEU A 14 -5.84 3.58 -15.90
C LEU A 14 -7.21 3.39 -16.52
N CYS A 15 -7.51 4.19 -17.55
CA CYS A 15 -8.68 3.97 -18.41
C CYS A 15 -8.36 2.93 -19.51
N PRO A 16 -9.37 2.42 -20.23
CA PRO A 16 -9.15 1.40 -21.28
C PRO A 16 -8.18 1.83 -22.38
N HIS A 17 -8.10 3.13 -22.70
CA HIS A 17 -7.16 3.65 -23.70
C HIS A 17 -5.69 3.66 -23.23
N GLN A 18 -5.45 3.52 -21.92
CA GLN A 18 -4.13 3.48 -21.31
C GLN A 18 -3.72 2.06 -20.90
N GLU A 19 -4.50 1.03 -21.27
CA GLU A 19 -4.24 -0.34 -20.81
C GLU A 19 -2.86 -0.83 -21.23
N GLU A 20 -2.50 -0.72 -22.51
CA GLU A 20 -1.20 -1.18 -23.02
C GLU A 20 -0.04 -0.39 -22.42
N SER A 21 -0.13 0.94 -22.39
CA SER A 21 0.93 1.79 -21.85
C SER A 21 1.09 1.60 -20.34
N GLY A 22 -0.01 1.49 -19.60
CA GLY A 22 -0.03 1.22 -18.16
C GLY A 22 0.59 -0.14 -17.83
N ASN A 23 0.24 -1.18 -18.58
CA ASN A 23 0.83 -2.52 -18.40
C ASN A 23 2.34 -2.53 -18.66
N ARG A 24 2.79 -1.86 -19.73
CA ARG A 24 4.23 -1.70 -20.00
C ARG A 24 4.95 -0.91 -18.91
N ALA A 25 4.32 0.15 -18.40
CA ALA A 25 4.90 0.96 -17.32
C ALA A 25 5.04 0.15 -16.03
N ILE A 26 4.00 -0.58 -15.61
CA ILE A 26 4.04 -1.47 -14.44
C ILE A 26 5.14 -2.53 -14.61
N ALA A 27 5.19 -3.19 -15.76
CA ALA A 27 6.23 -4.18 -16.05
C ALA A 27 7.63 -3.55 -15.97
N ALA A 28 7.86 -2.43 -16.64
CA ALA A 28 9.14 -1.73 -16.60
C ALA A 28 9.56 -1.33 -15.18
N LEU A 29 8.64 -0.76 -14.39
CA LEU A 29 8.91 -0.36 -13.01
C LEU A 29 9.33 -1.53 -12.11
N LEU A 30 8.81 -2.73 -12.37
CA LEU A 30 9.06 -3.92 -11.55
C LEU A 30 10.22 -4.80 -12.07
N THR A 31 10.47 -4.80 -13.37
CA THR A 31 11.46 -5.70 -14.00
C THR A 31 12.72 -5.01 -14.50
N ASP A 32 12.74 -3.68 -14.59
CA ASP A 32 13.93 -2.96 -15.01
C ASP A 32 15.10 -3.25 -14.04
N THR A 33 16.29 -3.48 -14.59
CA THR A 33 17.46 -3.91 -13.82
C THR A 33 17.99 -2.86 -12.84
N VAL A 34 17.63 -1.59 -13.02
CA VAL A 34 18.04 -0.47 -12.16
C VAL A 34 16.89 -0.02 -11.26
N VAL A 35 15.69 0.13 -11.82
CA VAL A 35 14.51 0.64 -11.10
C VAL A 35 13.80 -0.45 -10.31
N GLY A 36 13.63 -1.66 -10.87
CA GLY A 36 12.95 -2.79 -10.22
C GLY A 36 13.50 -3.14 -8.83
N PRO A 37 14.83 -3.16 -8.62
CA PRO A 37 15.41 -3.35 -7.29
C PRO A 37 15.02 -2.30 -6.24
N GLN A 38 14.49 -1.14 -6.65
CA GLN A 38 14.10 -0.02 -5.78
C GLN A 38 12.60 0.04 -5.51
N VAL A 39 11.77 -0.59 -6.35
CA VAL A 39 10.31 -0.58 -6.24
C VAL A 39 9.83 -1.78 -5.42
N ASP A 40 8.96 -1.53 -4.43
CA ASP A 40 8.24 -2.60 -3.74
C ASP A 40 6.88 -2.81 -4.37
N LEU A 41 6.05 -1.77 -4.35
CA LEU A 41 4.67 -1.81 -4.84
C LEU A 41 4.46 -0.79 -5.95
N VAL A 42 3.68 -1.17 -6.96
CA VAL A 42 3.02 -0.26 -7.90
C VAL A 42 1.51 -0.48 -7.75
N PHE A 43 0.74 0.56 -7.48
CA PHE A 43 -0.70 0.43 -7.33
C PHE A 43 -1.45 1.44 -8.18
N THR A 44 -2.63 1.02 -8.63
CA THR A 44 -3.48 1.75 -9.56
C THR A 44 -4.96 1.42 -9.31
N TRP A 45 -5.84 2.25 -9.87
CA TRP A 45 -7.24 1.93 -10.08
C TRP A 45 -7.46 1.70 -11.58
N ARG A 46 -8.07 0.58 -11.97
CA ARG A 46 -8.51 0.37 -13.34
C ARG A 46 -9.97 0.70 -13.49
N GLU A 47 -10.27 1.58 -14.43
CA GLU A 47 -11.64 1.84 -14.84
C GLU A 47 -12.28 0.56 -15.40
N GLY A 48 -13.52 0.31 -15.02
CA GLY A 48 -14.30 -0.77 -15.61
C GLY A 48 -14.66 -0.44 -17.06
N THR A 49 -14.92 -1.45 -17.88
CA THR A 49 -15.36 -1.18 -19.26
C THR A 49 -16.90 -1.14 -19.32
N PRO A 50 -17.51 -0.05 -19.83
CA PRO A 50 -18.96 -0.01 -20.01
C PRO A 50 -19.47 -1.10 -20.96
N THR A 51 -18.61 -1.57 -21.87
CA THR A 51 -18.91 -2.58 -22.88
C THR A 51 -18.93 -4.00 -22.32
N SER A 52 -18.05 -4.36 -21.37
CA SER A 52 -18.08 -5.67 -20.69
C SER A 52 -19.03 -5.70 -19.49
N GLY A 53 -19.43 -4.53 -18.99
CA GLY A 53 -20.21 -4.41 -17.76
C GLY A 53 -19.42 -4.73 -16.49
N GLU A 54 -18.10 -4.94 -16.60
CA GLU A 54 -17.27 -5.20 -15.44
C GLU A 54 -17.01 -3.92 -14.64
N PRO A 55 -17.29 -3.93 -13.32
CA PRO A 55 -16.89 -2.83 -12.44
C PRO A 55 -15.37 -2.70 -12.38
N GLY A 56 -14.90 -1.45 -12.27
CA GLY A 56 -13.49 -1.15 -12.02
C GLY A 56 -12.97 -1.79 -10.73
N ALA A 57 -11.65 -1.88 -10.61
CA ALA A 57 -10.98 -2.47 -9.45
C ALA A 57 -9.62 -1.82 -9.20
N TYR A 58 -9.18 -1.89 -7.94
CA TYR A 58 -7.84 -1.49 -7.54
C TYR A 58 -6.89 -2.66 -7.77
N GLU A 59 -5.64 -2.34 -8.09
CA GLU A 59 -4.57 -3.32 -8.23
C GLU A 59 -3.35 -2.89 -7.44
N VAL A 60 -2.66 -3.87 -6.86
CA VAL A 60 -1.35 -3.70 -6.24
C VAL A 60 -0.42 -4.75 -6.80
N TRP A 61 0.60 -4.30 -7.51
CA TRP A 61 1.61 -5.12 -8.17
C TRP A 61 2.92 -5.05 -7.40
N SER A 62 3.64 -6.16 -7.38
CA SER A 62 5.00 -6.28 -6.87
C SER A 62 5.76 -7.31 -7.69
N ALA A 63 7.07 -7.40 -7.51
CA ALA A 63 7.87 -8.49 -8.10
C ALA A 63 7.47 -9.89 -7.57
N ARG A 64 6.77 -9.97 -6.43
CA ARG A 64 6.35 -11.21 -5.76
C ARG A 64 4.98 -11.70 -6.22
N GLY A 65 4.18 -10.80 -6.77
CA GLY A 65 2.80 -11.07 -7.13
C GLY A 65 1.93 -9.82 -7.15
N MET A 66 0.63 -10.04 -7.32
CA MET A 66 -0.37 -9.01 -7.49
C MET A 66 -1.66 -9.37 -6.74
N VAL A 67 -2.32 -8.36 -6.20
CA VAL A 67 -3.71 -8.45 -5.73
C VAL A 67 -4.60 -7.44 -6.47
N ARG A 68 -5.77 -7.90 -6.92
CA ARG A 68 -6.84 -7.07 -7.47
C ARG A 68 -8.03 -7.12 -6.52
N PHE A 69 -8.57 -5.95 -6.17
CA PHE A 69 -9.63 -5.87 -5.17
C PHE A 69 -10.64 -4.76 -5.46
N ARG A 70 -11.82 -4.87 -4.87
CA ARG A 70 -12.91 -3.89 -4.97
C ARG A 70 -13.26 -3.35 -3.61
N ARG A 71 -13.61 -2.07 -3.58
CA ARG A 71 -14.25 -1.43 -2.43
C ARG A 71 -15.76 -1.62 -2.53
N LEU A 72 -16.36 -2.09 -1.44
CA LEU A 72 -17.79 -2.34 -1.31
C LEU A 72 -18.35 -1.55 -0.12
N ILE A 73 -19.54 -1.00 -0.29
CA ILE A 73 -20.32 -0.44 0.82
C ILE A 73 -21.62 -1.25 0.90
N ASP A 74 -21.90 -1.81 2.08
CA ASP A 74 -23.15 -2.52 2.32
C ASP A 74 -24.30 -1.55 2.67
N ASP A 75 -25.52 -2.07 2.76
CA ASP A 75 -26.71 -1.23 2.94
C ASP A 75 -26.75 -0.54 4.33
N THR A 76 -25.83 -0.91 5.25
CA THR A 76 -25.64 -0.25 6.55
C THR A 76 -24.58 0.87 6.51
N GLY A 77 -23.94 1.08 5.35
CA GLY A 77 -22.84 2.03 5.19
C GLY A 77 -21.47 1.45 5.58
N ARG A 78 -21.39 0.14 5.90
CA ARG A 78 -20.12 -0.47 6.29
C ARG A 78 -19.23 -0.70 5.07
N LEU A 79 -18.01 -0.18 5.16
CA LEU A 79 -16.94 -0.38 4.20
C LEU A 79 -16.39 -1.81 4.27
N ARG A 80 -16.20 -2.45 3.12
CA ARG A 80 -15.52 -3.75 2.96
C ARG A 80 -14.64 -3.74 1.73
N PHE A 81 -13.63 -4.58 1.72
CA PHE A 81 -12.80 -4.83 0.55
C PHE A 81 -12.90 -6.30 0.16
N GLU A 82 -13.17 -6.55 -1.11
CA GLU A 82 -13.25 -7.88 -1.69
C GLU A 82 -12.05 -8.09 -2.61
N VAL A 83 -11.23 -9.08 -2.28
CA VAL A 83 -10.17 -9.55 -3.19
C VAL A 83 -10.84 -10.37 -4.29
N ILE A 84 -10.61 -9.98 -5.54
CA ILE A 84 -11.20 -10.65 -6.71
C ILE A 84 -10.16 -11.43 -7.53
N GLU A 85 -8.87 -11.12 -7.36
CA GLU A 85 -7.79 -11.86 -8.00
C GLU A 85 -6.51 -11.76 -7.17
N VAL A 86 -5.74 -12.85 -7.17
CA VAL A 86 -4.36 -12.90 -6.67
C VAL A 86 -3.53 -13.69 -7.67
N VAL A 87 -2.38 -13.16 -8.06
CA VAL A 87 -1.39 -13.84 -8.90
C VAL A 87 -0.08 -13.87 -8.13
N GLY A 88 0.49 -15.05 -7.88
CA GLY A 88 1.62 -15.18 -6.95
C GLY A 88 1.18 -14.82 -5.53
N ASP A 89 1.92 -13.92 -4.88
CA ASP A 89 1.58 -13.44 -3.54
C ASP A 89 0.68 -12.20 -3.56
N ASN A 90 -0.20 -12.06 -2.57
CA ASN A 90 -0.83 -10.79 -2.28
C ASN A 90 0.19 -9.91 -1.53
N PRO A 91 0.72 -8.84 -2.15
CA PRO A 91 1.83 -8.09 -1.60
C PRO A 91 1.48 -7.25 -0.36
N ILE A 92 0.20 -7.08 -0.06
CA ILE A 92 -0.31 -6.31 1.08
C ILE A 92 -1.15 -7.18 2.03
N ALA A 93 -0.98 -8.51 2.00
CA ALA A 93 -1.76 -9.43 2.82
C ALA A 93 -1.51 -9.26 4.32
N ASN A 94 -0.29 -8.92 4.72
CA ASN A 94 0.03 -8.61 6.11
C ASN A 94 -0.37 -7.16 6.41
N ASP A 95 -1.43 -6.98 7.19
CA ASP A 95 -2.00 -5.68 7.54
C ASP A 95 -1.82 -5.31 9.03
N ASP A 96 -1.01 -6.06 9.77
CA ASP A 96 -0.79 -5.85 11.21
C ASP A 96 -0.20 -4.46 11.50
N PRO A 97 -0.95 -3.53 12.14
CA PRO A 97 -0.45 -2.21 12.50
C PRO A 97 0.64 -2.23 13.58
N LEU A 98 0.77 -3.33 14.32
CA LEU A 98 1.74 -3.50 15.40
C LEU A 98 3.00 -4.27 14.96
N ALA A 99 3.07 -4.72 13.71
CA ALA A 99 4.29 -5.30 13.15
C ALA A 99 5.46 -4.33 13.32
N LEU A 100 6.61 -4.83 13.76
CA LEU A 100 7.82 -4.01 13.96
C LEU A 100 7.61 -2.84 14.95
N ALA A 101 6.74 -2.99 15.96
CA ALA A 101 6.49 -1.94 16.96
C ALA A 101 7.63 -1.77 18.00
N THR A 102 8.65 -2.63 17.97
CA THR A 102 9.78 -2.57 18.91
C THR A 102 11.11 -2.61 18.18
N VAL A 103 12.14 -2.00 18.77
CA VAL A 103 13.52 -2.06 18.25
C VAL A 103 14.01 -3.50 18.12
N ALA A 104 13.62 -4.41 19.03
CA ALA A 104 13.99 -5.82 18.94
C ALA A 104 13.36 -6.50 17.71
N ALA A 105 12.09 -6.21 17.42
CA ALA A 105 11.42 -6.71 16.22
C ALA A 105 12.03 -6.14 14.93
N GLU A 106 12.33 -4.84 14.90
CA GLU A 106 13.03 -4.22 13.76
C GLU A 106 14.41 -4.83 13.52
N ARG A 107 15.19 -5.08 14.58
CA ARG A 107 16.50 -5.74 14.47
C ARG A 107 16.37 -7.15 13.91
N ALA A 108 15.43 -7.94 14.43
CA ALA A 108 15.20 -9.30 13.93
C ALA A 108 14.80 -9.32 12.45
N ALA A 109 13.91 -8.41 12.04
CA ALA A 109 13.48 -8.27 10.65
C ALA A 109 14.61 -7.82 9.73
N ALA A 110 15.50 -6.92 10.19
CA ALA A 110 16.67 -6.51 9.41
C ALA A 110 17.65 -7.67 9.19
N VAL A 111 17.92 -8.48 10.22
CA VAL A 111 18.75 -9.70 10.07
C VAL A 111 18.11 -10.65 9.06
N ALA A 112 16.80 -10.91 9.17
CA ALA A 112 16.07 -11.77 8.23
C ALA A 112 16.10 -11.22 6.79
N SER A 113 16.13 -9.89 6.66
CA SER A 113 16.25 -9.17 5.38
C SER A 113 17.68 -9.13 4.84
N GLY A 114 18.67 -9.66 5.56
CA GLY A 114 20.08 -9.65 5.16
C GLY A 114 20.84 -8.33 5.43
N PHE A 115 20.32 -7.47 6.29
CA PHE A 115 20.92 -6.19 6.66
C PHE A 115 21.56 -6.21 8.06
N ASP A 116 22.50 -5.29 8.29
CA ASP A 116 23.11 -5.08 9.60
C ASP A 116 22.09 -4.52 10.59
N ALA A 117 21.79 -5.29 11.63
CA ALA A 117 20.85 -4.89 12.67
C ALA A 117 21.42 -3.86 13.65
N ASP A 118 22.74 -3.70 13.71
CA ASP A 118 23.42 -2.82 14.66
C ASP A 118 23.75 -1.45 14.10
N ASP A 119 23.74 -1.28 12.76
CA ASP A 119 23.80 0.02 12.09
C ASP A 119 22.38 0.60 11.91
N PRO A 120 21.96 1.61 12.70
CA PRO A 120 20.62 2.20 12.58
C PRO A 120 20.38 2.87 11.22
N ALA A 121 21.43 3.29 10.52
CA ALA A 121 21.32 3.92 9.20
C ALA A 121 21.16 2.90 8.07
N ARG A 122 21.40 1.61 8.34
CA ARG A 122 21.30 0.51 7.36
C ARG A 122 20.38 -0.62 7.80
N ARG A 123 19.67 -0.47 8.91
CA ARG A 123 18.63 -1.39 9.40
C ARG A 123 17.38 -1.28 8.53
N PHE A 124 17.51 -1.71 7.28
CA PHE A 124 16.43 -1.78 6.32
C PHE A 124 15.67 -3.09 6.45
N ILE A 125 14.42 -3.09 6.01
CA ILE A 125 13.55 -4.26 6.08
C ILE A 125 13.01 -4.56 4.69
N ALA A 126 13.31 -5.77 4.20
CA ALA A 126 12.84 -6.29 2.93
C ALA A 126 11.31 -6.45 2.94
N PRO A 127 10.64 -6.32 1.78
CA PRO A 127 9.18 -6.40 1.70
C PRO A 127 8.56 -7.64 2.36
N ASP A 128 9.21 -8.80 2.29
CA ASP A 128 8.72 -10.07 2.89
C ASP A 128 8.59 -10.02 4.42
N HIS A 129 9.22 -9.02 5.04
CA HIS A 129 9.21 -8.79 6.48
C HIS A 129 8.47 -7.50 6.87
N GLN A 130 7.77 -6.87 5.92
CA GLN A 130 6.95 -5.69 6.16
C GLN A 130 5.49 -6.07 6.46
N SER A 131 4.76 -5.08 6.96
CA SER A 131 3.30 -5.05 7.02
C SER A 131 2.81 -3.78 6.34
N TYR A 132 1.58 -3.79 5.83
CA TYR A 132 0.93 -2.70 5.11
C TYR A 132 -0.43 -2.38 5.75
N PRO A 133 -0.42 -1.73 6.93
CA PRO A 133 -1.64 -1.51 7.70
C PRO A 133 -2.66 -0.69 6.92
N PHE A 134 -3.90 -1.17 6.91
CA PHE A 134 -5.01 -0.58 6.16
C PHE A 134 -4.67 -0.38 4.67
N GLY A 135 -3.96 -1.33 4.07
CA GLY A 135 -3.45 -1.22 2.70
C GLY A 135 -4.56 -0.96 1.68
N TYR A 136 -5.66 -1.71 1.76
CA TYR A 136 -6.80 -1.54 0.86
C TYR A 136 -7.46 -0.16 1.03
N GLU A 137 -7.68 0.28 2.26
CA GLU A 137 -8.26 1.57 2.60
C GLU A 137 -7.41 2.73 2.09
N ARG A 138 -6.11 2.71 2.40
CA ARG A 138 -5.18 3.79 2.07
C ARG A 138 -4.98 3.93 0.57
N ILE A 139 -4.94 2.81 -0.15
CA ILE A 139 -4.87 2.80 -1.61
C ILE A 139 -6.17 3.35 -2.20
N ALA A 140 -7.33 2.86 -1.77
CA ALA A 140 -8.61 3.37 -2.27
C ALA A 140 -8.77 4.87 -1.99
N GLN A 141 -8.39 5.32 -0.79
CA GLN A 141 -8.43 6.73 -0.39
C GLN A 141 -7.50 7.61 -1.24
N LEU A 142 -6.32 7.12 -1.63
CA LEU A 142 -5.43 7.88 -2.52
C LEU A 142 -6.15 8.23 -3.83
N PHE A 143 -6.88 7.27 -4.41
CA PHE A 143 -7.57 7.45 -5.68
C PHE A 143 -8.91 8.20 -5.58
N ASP A 144 -9.44 8.42 -4.38
CA ASP A 144 -10.64 9.25 -4.18
C ASP A 144 -10.43 10.72 -4.58
N SER A 145 -9.15 11.15 -4.66
CA SER A 145 -8.79 12.46 -5.20
C SER A 145 -8.95 12.51 -6.72
N PRO A 146 -9.54 13.58 -7.28
CA PRO A 146 -9.58 13.80 -8.73
C PRO A 146 -8.21 14.20 -9.29
N ASN A 147 -7.21 14.39 -8.43
CA ASN A 147 -5.81 14.64 -8.80
C ASN A 147 -4.91 13.45 -8.44
N ALA A 148 -5.49 12.27 -8.20
CA ALA A 148 -4.72 11.07 -8.00
C ALA A 148 -3.95 10.71 -9.28
N PRO A 149 -2.78 10.07 -9.18
CA PRO A 149 -2.00 9.70 -10.36
C PRO A 149 -2.63 8.52 -11.12
N ASP A 150 -2.11 8.20 -12.29
CA ASP A 150 -2.44 6.95 -13.00
C ASP A 150 -1.85 5.73 -12.28
N LEU A 151 -0.60 5.87 -11.82
CA LEU A 151 0.16 4.87 -11.07
C LEU A 151 0.79 5.54 -9.85
N ALA A 152 0.75 4.86 -8.70
CA ALA A 152 1.47 5.26 -7.50
C ALA A 152 2.47 4.17 -7.11
N ILE A 153 3.61 4.59 -6.56
CA ILE A 153 4.73 3.70 -6.23
C ILE A 153 4.99 3.77 -4.73
N SER A 154 5.11 2.61 -4.08
CA SER A 154 5.77 2.50 -2.79
C SER A 154 7.18 1.94 -3.01
N PRO A 155 8.24 2.70 -2.69
CA PRO A 155 9.60 2.21 -2.81
C PRO A 155 9.92 1.19 -1.71
N LYS A 156 11.01 0.42 -1.90
CA LYS A 156 11.61 -0.38 -0.81
C LYS A 156 12.21 0.54 0.25
N ASP A 157 12.36 0.01 1.46
CA ASP A 157 12.77 0.76 2.66
C ASP A 157 14.11 1.50 2.52
N TRP A 158 15.00 1.02 1.64
CA TRP A 158 16.31 1.62 1.35
C TRP A 158 16.36 2.50 0.10
N ALA A 159 15.26 2.62 -0.65
CA ALA A 159 15.23 3.32 -1.93
C ALA A 159 14.86 4.81 -1.76
N SER A 160 15.59 5.50 -0.87
CA SER A 160 15.42 6.93 -0.54
C SER A 160 16.28 7.89 -1.38
N GLY A 161 17.01 7.36 -2.38
CA GLY A 161 17.89 8.15 -3.24
C GLY A 161 19.01 8.84 -2.46
N SER A 162 19.29 10.11 -2.77
CA SER A 162 20.32 10.91 -2.08
C SER A 162 19.81 11.70 -0.87
N GLN A 163 18.56 11.47 -0.47
CA GLN A 163 17.97 12.22 0.64
C GLN A 163 18.37 11.59 1.98
N PRO A 164 18.73 12.41 3.00
CA PRO A 164 19.12 11.90 4.32
C PRO A 164 17.98 11.21 5.08
N GLY A 165 16.73 11.43 4.66
CA GLY A 165 15.54 10.73 5.14
C GLY A 165 14.35 11.02 4.25
N THR A 166 13.45 10.04 4.10
CA THR A 166 12.23 10.13 3.28
C THR A 166 11.05 9.50 4.02
N HIS A 167 9.83 9.85 3.59
CA HIS A 167 8.60 9.26 4.09
C HIS A 167 7.57 9.18 2.95
N GLY A 168 6.46 8.47 3.17
CA GLY A 168 5.35 8.37 2.22
C GLY A 168 5.14 6.96 1.65
N SER A 169 6.01 6.00 2.00
CA SER A 169 5.84 4.61 1.64
C SER A 169 4.67 3.97 2.39
N LEU A 170 4.08 2.92 1.81
CA LEU A 170 2.88 2.28 2.35
C LEU A 170 3.19 1.43 3.60
N HIS A 171 4.40 0.90 3.73
CA HIS A 171 4.77 -0.05 4.79
C HIS A 171 4.73 0.52 6.21
N VAL A 172 4.61 -0.36 7.20
CA VAL A 172 4.31 -0.06 8.61
C VAL A 172 5.27 0.90 9.29
N ARG A 173 6.56 0.91 8.90
CA ARG A 173 7.56 1.85 9.45
C ARG A 173 7.24 3.32 9.16
N GLN A 174 6.51 3.61 8.08
CA GLN A 174 6.14 4.96 7.67
C GLN A 174 4.64 5.24 7.77
N ALA A 175 3.84 4.24 8.14
CA ALA A 175 2.39 4.34 8.22
C ALA A 175 1.85 4.77 9.60
N ARG A 176 2.72 4.87 10.62
CA ARG A 176 2.30 5.10 12.01
C ARG A 176 2.68 6.49 12.49
N ALA A 177 1.77 7.11 13.24
CA ALA A 177 2.02 8.33 13.98
C ALA A 177 1.50 8.18 15.42
N PRO A 178 2.17 8.78 16.41
CA PRO A 178 1.64 8.81 17.78
C PRO A 178 0.40 9.72 17.86
N LEU A 179 -0.63 9.27 18.58
CA LEU A 179 -1.80 10.08 18.95
C LEU A 179 -1.95 10.10 20.47
N TRP A 180 -1.76 11.27 21.08
CA TRP A 180 -1.77 11.44 22.53
C TRP A 180 -2.90 12.38 22.94
N PHE A 181 -3.66 12.00 23.97
CA PHE A 181 -4.69 12.83 24.58
C PHE A 181 -4.23 13.25 25.98
N SER A 182 -4.49 14.49 26.37
CA SER A 182 -4.16 15.01 27.70
C SER A 182 -5.19 16.03 28.17
N GLY A 183 -5.56 15.99 29.46
CA GLY A 183 -6.42 16.99 30.09
C GLY A 183 -7.56 16.39 30.92
N PRO A 184 -8.42 17.24 31.50
CA PRO A 184 -9.60 16.80 32.25
C PRO A 184 -10.47 15.85 31.42
N GLY A 185 -10.87 14.73 32.02
CA GLY A 185 -11.71 13.72 31.37
C GLY A 185 -10.96 12.67 30.53
N VAL A 186 -9.66 12.84 30.27
CA VAL A 186 -8.85 11.80 29.63
C VAL A 186 -8.48 10.73 30.66
N ARG A 187 -8.88 9.48 30.41
CA ARG A 187 -8.46 8.34 31.21
C ARG A 187 -7.00 8.01 30.90
N VAL A 188 -6.15 8.05 31.92
CA VAL A 188 -4.74 7.65 31.80
C VAL A 188 -4.65 6.17 31.43
N GLY A 189 -3.87 5.85 30.40
CA GLY A 189 -3.61 4.49 29.97
C GLY A 189 -3.26 4.39 28.50
N ARG A 190 -2.86 3.18 28.07
CA ARG A 190 -2.85 2.81 26.66
C ARG A 190 -4.24 2.27 26.34
N HIS A 191 -4.91 2.90 25.37
CA HIS A 191 -6.22 2.47 24.93
C HIS A 191 -6.06 1.58 23.70
N PRO A 192 -6.74 0.42 23.65
CA PRO A 192 -6.73 -0.41 22.45
C PRO A 192 -7.31 0.38 21.27
N ILE A 193 -6.76 0.15 20.08
CA ILE A 193 -7.39 0.64 18.85
C ILE A 193 -8.74 -0.06 18.74
N ALA A 194 -9.81 0.71 18.54
CA ALA A 194 -11.11 0.14 18.21
C ALA A 194 -10.98 -0.52 16.83
N LEU A 195 -11.02 -1.85 16.80
CA LEU A 195 -11.09 -2.65 15.57
C LEU A 195 -12.55 -2.83 15.15
#